data_AF-A0A1J3IM47-F1
#
_entry.id   AF-A0A1J3IM47-F1
#
_cell.length_a   1.000
_cell.length_b   1.000
_cell.length_c   1.000
_cell.angle_alpha   90.00
_cell.angle_beta   90.00
_cell.angle_gamma   90.00
#
_symmetry.space_group_name_H-M   'P 1'
#
loop_
_entity.id
_entity.type
_entity.pdbx_description
1 polymer ?
#
loop_
_entity_poly.entity_id
_entity_poly.type
_entity_poly.pdbx_seq_one_letter_code
_entity_poly.pdbx_strand_id
1 'polypeptide(L)'
;RNCYNVNVTGGTKYLIKTSFVYGNYDGLNLVPDFDLHIGPNLWITVNAKDSINELIHLSRSNSLQVCLVKTGTSIPMINTLELRPLKDEIYNTESGSLKYLY
;
A
#
# COMPACT_ATOMS: atom_id res chain seq x y z
N ARG A 1 -0.92 0.87 -14.74
CA ARG A 1 -1.23 0.17 -13.48
C ARG A 1 -0.26 -0.99 -13.35
N ASN A 2 0.55 -1.02 -12.30
CA ASN A 2 1.51 -2.08 -12.02
C ASN A 2 1.19 -2.68 -10.64
N CYS A 3 1.16 -4.00 -10.51
CA CYS A 3 0.69 -4.67 -9.30
C CYS A 3 1.69 -5.71 -8.80
N TYR A 4 1.91 -5.71 -7.49
CA TYR A 4 2.56 -6.79 -6.77
C TYR A 4 1.51 -7.81 -6.36
N ASN A 5 1.70 -9.06 -6.76
CA ASN A 5 0.89 -10.19 -6.29
C ASN A 5 1.61 -10.82 -5.09
N VAL A 6 1.04 -10.66 -3.90
CA VAL A 6 1.62 -11.18 -2.66
C VAL A 6 0.78 -12.36 -2.17
N ASN A 7 1.44 -13.47 -1.83
CA ASN A 7 0.78 -14.61 -1.20
C ASN A 7 0.47 -14.26 0.26
N VAL A 8 -0.78 -14.44 0.64
CA VAL A 8 -1.29 -14.17 1.99
C VAL A 8 -2.18 -15.32 2.44
N THR A 9 -2.59 -15.34 3.69
CA THR A 9 -3.51 -16.33 4.23
C THR A 9 -4.88 -15.70 4.38
N GLY A 10 -5.89 -16.28 3.74
CA GLY A 10 -7.28 -15.88 3.90
C GLY A 10 -7.71 -16.01 5.37
N GLY A 11 -8.45 -15.02 5.86
CA GLY A 11 -8.85 -14.90 7.27
C GLY A 11 -7.82 -14.23 8.16
N THR A 12 -6.58 -14.00 7.70
CA THR A 12 -5.54 -13.35 8.50
C THR A 12 -5.55 -11.83 8.30
N LYS A 13 -5.40 -11.09 9.41
CA LYS A 13 -5.15 -9.64 9.40
C LYS A 13 -3.67 -9.37 9.10
N TYR A 14 -3.40 -8.40 8.24
CA TYR A 14 -2.04 -7.96 7.92
C TYR A 14 -1.88 -6.47 8.22
N LEU A 15 -0.79 -6.10 8.89
CA LEU A 15 -0.25 -4.75 8.83
C LEU A 15 0.51 -4.62 7.51
N ILE A 16 0.03 -3.75 6.64
CA ILE A 16 0.63 -3.43 5.35
C ILE A 16 1.26 -2.05 5.50
N LYS A 17 2.56 -1.97 5.24
CA LYS A 17 3.34 -0.74 5.32
C LYS A 17 4.01 -0.48 4.00
N THR A 18 3.93 0.76 3.53
CA THR A 18 4.68 1.23 2.37
C THR A 18 5.55 2.41 2.74
N SER A 19 6.75 2.46 2.18
CA SER A 19 7.65 3.60 2.32
C SER A 19 8.07 4.13 0.96
N PHE A 20 8.08 5.45 0.85
CA PHE A 20 8.48 6.21 -0.32
C PHE A 20 9.58 7.18 0.09
N VAL A 21 10.65 7.22 -0.68
CA VAL A 21 11.75 8.17 -0.55
C VAL A 21 12.21 8.52 -1.97
N TYR A 22 11.85 9.70 -2.46
CA TYR A 22 12.13 10.12 -3.83
C TYR A 22 13.44 10.92 -3.91
N GLY A 23 14.47 10.31 -4.49
CA GLY A 23 15.80 10.88 -4.69
C GLY A 23 16.11 11.23 -6.16
N ASN A 24 15.10 11.56 -6.97
CA ASN A 24 15.26 11.82 -8.41
C ASN A 24 15.86 10.63 -9.22
N TYR A 25 15.44 9.40 -8.89
CA TYR A 25 15.96 8.18 -9.53
C TYR A 25 15.66 8.07 -11.04
N ASP A 26 14.64 8.78 -11.50
CA ASP A 26 14.21 8.83 -12.90
C ASP A 26 14.79 10.03 -13.67
N GLY A 27 15.52 10.92 -13.00
CA GLY A 27 16.09 12.13 -13.61
C GLY A 27 15.08 13.22 -13.98
N LEU A 28 13.80 13.07 -13.60
CA LEU A 28 12.72 14.01 -13.98
C LEU A 28 12.54 15.16 -12.99
N ASN A 29 13.09 15.02 -11.78
CA ASN A 29 12.95 15.94 -10.65
C ASN A 29 11.48 16.34 -10.38
N LEU A 30 10.58 15.36 -10.54
CA LEU A 30 9.14 15.53 -10.40
C LEU A 30 8.65 14.69 -9.23
N VAL A 31 7.96 15.33 -8.29
CA VAL A 31 7.39 14.63 -7.14
C VAL A 31 6.42 13.54 -7.63
N PRO A 32 6.54 12.30 -7.15
CA PRO A 32 5.61 11.24 -7.52
C PRO A 32 4.17 11.61 -7.14
N ASP A 33 3.24 11.34 -8.06
CA ASP A 33 1.80 11.56 -7.93
C ASP A 33 1.05 10.39 -8.57
N PHE A 34 0.56 9.49 -7.73
CA PHE A 34 -0.08 8.25 -8.14
C PHE A 34 -0.95 7.67 -7.04
N ASP A 35 -1.87 6.79 -7.41
CA ASP A 35 -2.72 6.09 -6.46
C ASP A 35 -2.15 4.71 -6.11
N LEU A 36 -2.22 4.39 -4.82
CA LEU A 36 -1.99 3.06 -4.30
C LEU A 36 -3.33 2.38 -4.04
N HIS A 37 -3.50 1.17 -4.57
CA HIS A 37 -4.71 0.37 -4.42
C HIS A 37 -4.40 -0.95 -3.72
N ILE A 38 -5.34 -1.40 -2.89
CA ILE A 38 -5.38 -2.77 -2.35
C ILE A 38 -6.55 -3.51 -2.99
N GLY A 39 -6.21 -4.51 -3.81
CA GLY A 39 -7.16 -5.18 -4.69
C GLY A 39 -7.82 -4.17 -5.63
N PRO A 40 -9.17 -4.12 -5.68
CA PRO A 40 -9.88 -3.14 -6.49
C PRO A 40 -10.01 -1.76 -5.82
N ASN A 41 -9.70 -1.64 -4.53
CA ASN A 41 -10.04 -0.45 -3.74
C ASN A 41 -8.87 0.54 -3.68
N LEU A 42 -9.17 1.83 -3.83
CA LEU A 42 -8.23 2.90 -3.54
C LEU A 42 -7.84 2.85 -2.06
N TRP A 43 -6.53 2.83 -1.79
CA TRP A 43 -6.00 2.95 -0.44
C TRP A 43 -5.59 4.40 -0.15
N ILE A 44 -4.72 4.98 -0.98
CA ILE A 44 -4.25 6.36 -0.80
C ILE A 44 -3.66 6.92 -2.11
N THR A 45 -3.72 8.24 -2.29
CA THR A 45 -2.93 8.97 -3.30
C THR A 45 -1.61 9.40 -2.67
N VAL A 46 -0.49 9.02 -3.29
CA VAL A 46 0.86 9.40 -2.89
C VAL A 46 1.27 10.62 -3.71
N ASN A 47 1.47 11.76 -3.05
CA ASN A 47 1.86 13.04 -3.68
C ASN A 47 3.01 13.74 -2.93
N ALA A 48 3.83 12.97 -2.22
CA ALA A 48 4.94 13.47 -1.40
C ALA A 48 6.27 12.83 -1.83
N LYS A 49 7.39 13.55 -1.62
CA LYS A 49 8.73 13.01 -1.87
C LYS A 49 9.02 11.82 -0.97
N ASP A 50 8.74 12.00 0.32
CA ASP A 50 8.98 10.99 1.34
C ASP A 50 7.69 10.78 2.12
N SER A 51 7.26 9.53 2.26
CA SER A 51 6.10 9.19 3.09
C SER A 51 6.14 7.74 3.55
N ILE A 52 5.53 7.49 4.71
CA ILE A 52 5.27 6.15 5.24
C ILE A 52 3.76 6.03 5.38
N ASN A 53 3.18 4.94 4.88
CA ASN A 53 1.74 4.71 4.95
C ASN A 53 1.46 3.30 5.47
N GLU A 54 0.55 3.21 6.44
CA GLU A 54 0.18 1.96 7.10
C GLU A 54 -1.32 1.69 6.99
N LEU A 55 -1.67 0.40 6.85
CA LEU A 55 -3.04 -0.09 6.78
C LEU A 55 -3.12 -1.48 7.39
N ILE A 56 -4.13 -1.71 8.23
CA ILE A 56 -4.50 -3.07 8.63
C ILE A 56 -5.53 -3.59 7.64
N HIS A 57 -5.27 -4.73 7.02
CA HIS A 57 -6.16 -5.35 6.03
C HIS A 57 -6.51 -6.78 6.43
N LEU A 58 -7.80 -7.09 6.51
CA LEU A 58 -8.27 -8.46 6.64
C LEU A 58 -8.30 -9.13 5.26
N SER A 59 -7.41 -10.09 5.03
CA SER A 59 -7.38 -10.80 3.76
C SER A 59 -8.55 -11.76 3.64
N ARG A 60 -9.32 -11.68 2.54
CA ARG A 60 -10.41 -12.61 2.23
C ARG A 60 -9.98 -13.76 1.31
N SER A 61 -8.81 -13.66 0.70
CA SER A 61 -8.24 -14.61 -0.26
C SER A 61 -6.82 -15.00 0.13
N ASN A 62 -6.24 -16.00 -0.55
CA ASN A 62 -4.85 -16.41 -0.35
C ASN A 62 -3.84 -15.60 -1.20
N SER A 63 -4.32 -14.54 -1.85
CA SER A 63 -3.50 -13.62 -2.64
C SER A 63 -4.02 -12.21 -2.44
N LEU A 64 -3.10 -11.24 -2.36
CA LEU A 64 -3.41 -9.82 -2.27
C LEU A 64 -2.66 -9.07 -3.36
N GLN A 65 -3.37 -8.19 -4.07
CA GLN A 65 -2.75 -7.28 -5.03
C GLN A 65 -2.53 -5.91 -4.39
N VAL A 66 -1.30 -5.42 -4.45
CA VAL A 66 -0.98 -4.02 -4.14
C VAL A 66 -0.57 -3.35 -5.43
N CYS A 67 -1.35 -2.38 -5.89
CA CYS A 67 -1.19 -1.79 -7.22
C CYS A 67 -0.85 -0.30 -7.15
N LEU A 68 0.16 0.09 -7.92
CA LEU A 68 0.50 1.47 -8.21
C LEU A 68 -0.19 1.89 -9.52
N VAL A 69 -1.03 2.90 -9.45
CA VAL A 69 -1.86 3.40 -10.55
C VAL A 69 -1.44 4.83 -10.85
N LYS A 70 -0.84 5.02 -12.03
CA LYS A 70 -0.47 6.34 -12.54
C LYS A 70 -1.72 7.19 -12.79
N THR A 71 -1.82 8.35 -12.15
CA THR A 71 -2.91 9.32 -12.27
C THR A 71 -2.49 10.56 -13.07
N GLY A 72 -1.21 10.95 -12.96
CA GLY A 72 -0.63 12.10 -13.66
C GLY A 72 0.52 11.74 -14.61
N THR A 73 1.46 12.67 -14.80
CA THR A 73 2.64 12.50 -15.66
C THR A 73 3.82 11.84 -14.97
N SER A 74 3.89 11.93 -13.64
CA SER A 74 4.94 11.35 -12.80
C SER A 74 5.00 9.82 -12.91
N ILE A 75 6.11 9.24 -12.45
CA ILE A 75 6.32 7.79 -12.48
C ILE A 75 6.01 7.23 -11.09
N PRO A 76 5.03 6.31 -10.96
CA PRO A 76 4.78 5.65 -9.69
C PRO A 76 6.01 4.86 -9.23
N MET A 77 6.33 4.96 -7.95
CA MET A 77 7.48 4.28 -7.35
C MET A 77 7.13 3.78 -5.96
N ILE A 78 7.85 2.77 -5.48
CA ILE A 78 7.74 2.26 -4.11
C ILE A 78 9.11 1.75 -3.68
N ASN A 79 9.59 2.16 -2.51
CA ASN A 79 10.88 1.67 -2.00
C ASN A 79 10.70 0.37 -1.23
N THR A 80 9.71 0.32 -0.34
CA THR A 80 9.42 -0.87 0.47
C THR A 80 7.93 -1.14 0.49
N LEU A 81 7.56 -2.41 0.33
CA LEU A 81 6.24 -2.96 0.61
C LEU A 81 6.43 -4.06 1.66
N GLU A 82 5.98 -3.81 2.88
CA GLU A 82 6.05 -4.76 3.99
C GLU A 82 4.64 -5.27 4.33
N LEU A 83 4.52 -6.58 4.54
CA LEU A 83 3.30 -7.23 5.00
C LEU A 83 3.64 -8.07 6.23
N ARG A 84 3.01 -7.76 7.37
CA ARG A 84 3.20 -8.48 8.62
C ARG A 84 1.88 -9.07 9.11
N PRO A 85 1.74 -10.40 9.25
CA PRO A 85 0.54 -10.99 9.82
C PRO A 85 0.39 -10.55 11.28
N LEU A 86 -0.84 -10.26 11.69
CA LEU A 86 -1.21 -9.87 13.04
C LEU A 86 -1.98 -10.99 13.73
N LYS A 87 -1.89 -11.05 15.06
CA LYS A 87 -2.74 -11.94 15.87
C LYS A 87 -4.17 -11.42 15.88
N ASP A 88 -5.14 -12.32 15.84
CA ASP A 88 -6.57 -11.97 15.70
C ASP A 88 -7.08 -11.05 16.80
N GLU A 89 -6.56 -11.20 18.03
CA GLU A 89 -6.95 -10.45 19.24
C GLU A 89 -6.52 -8.98 19.22
N ILE A 90 -5.61 -8.59 18.33
CA ILE A 90 -5.06 -7.23 18.26
C ILE A 90 -5.77 -6.48 17.12
N TYR A 91 -6.13 -5.21 17.37
CA TYR A 91 -6.84 -4.35 16.41
C TYR A 91 -8.12 -5.02 15.90
N ASN A 92 -9.11 -5.19 16.79
CA ASN A 92 -10.40 -5.76 16.42
C ASN A 92 -11.14 -4.81 15.47
N THR A 93 -11.42 -5.32 14.27
CA THR A 93 -12.12 -4.61 13.20
C THR A 93 -13.32 -5.46 12.83
N GLU A 94 -14.52 -4.89 12.78
CA GLU A 94 -15.71 -5.67 12.41
C GLU A 94 -15.67 -6.14 10.94
N SER A 95 -15.07 -5.35 10.03
CA SER A 95 -14.71 -5.79 8.68
C SER A 95 -13.77 -4.80 7.97
N GLY A 96 -13.10 -5.25 6.91
CA GLY A 96 -12.45 -4.37 5.92
C GLY A 96 -11.00 -4.01 6.22
N SER A 97 -10.66 -2.74 6.01
CA SER A 97 -9.32 -2.21 6.23
C SER A 97 -9.38 -0.99 7.16
N LEU A 98 -8.43 -0.89 8.10
CA LEU A 98 -8.28 0.27 8.98
C LEU A 98 -7.03 1.06 8.59
N LYS A 99 -7.21 2.36 8.32
CA LYS A 99 -6.13 3.32 8.10
C LYS A 99 -5.84 4.04 9.41
N TYR A 100 -4.60 3.98 9.88
CA TYR A 100 -4.16 4.81 11.01
C TYR A 100 -3.74 6.19 10.49
N LEU A 101 -4.29 7.24 11.11
CA LEU A 101 -3.92 8.64 10.90
C LEU A 101 -3.02 9.05 12.07
N TYR A 102 -1.73 8.75 11.99
CA TYR A 102 -0.74 9.41 12.85
C TYR A 102 0.28 10.10 11.95
#